data_AF-A0AAI9ZAQ9-F1
#
_entry.id   AF-A0AAI9ZAQ9-F1
#
_cell.length_a   1.000
_cell.length_b   1.000
_cell.length_c   1.000
_cell.angle_alpha   90.00
_cell.angle_beta   90.00
_cell.angle_gamma   90.00
#
_symmetry.space_group_name_H-M   'P 1'
#
loop_
_entity.id
_entity.type
_entity.pdbx_description
1 polymer ?
#
loop_
_entity_poly.entity_id
_entity_poly.type
_entity_poly.pdbx_seq_one_letter_code
_entity_poly.pdbx_strand_id
1 'polypeptide(L)'
;MATRARMNVQTFPRPPLLEKISRHLRIVWNGLVIAETRDAYWVLETHHPPTYYLPPAALKVPLTPTRRSTYCEWKGGATYYTITAPKPSSGTLPEVISNRIWSYESPTPGFEAIKGYLSFYADPWSCFVDDEAVQPQPGDFYGGWVTSEIDGIVKGAHGNWDPVV
;
A
#
# COMPACT_ATOMS: atom_id res chain seq x y z
N MET A 1 11.25 -19.99 -8.98
CA MET A 1 10.45 -19.19 -8.03
C MET A 1 10.26 -20.04 -6.79
N ALA A 2 10.82 -19.64 -5.65
CA ALA A 2 10.58 -20.36 -4.39
C ALA A 2 9.10 -20.18 -4.01
N THR A 3 8.40 -21.27 -3.70
CA THR A 3 7.01 -21.22 -3.27
C THR A 3 6.93 -20.48 -1.93
N ARG A 4 6.21 -19.35 -1.89
CA ARG A 4 6.01 -18.60 -0.66
C ARG A 4 5.02 -19.34 0.25
N ALA A 5 5.18 -19.19 1.56
CA ALA A 5 4.22 -19.73 2.52
C ALA A 5 2.88 -19.02 2.35
N ARG A 6 1.80 -19.79 2.27
CA ARG A 6 0.44 -19.24 2.23
C ARG A 6 0.11 -18.53 3.54
N MET A 7 -0.58 -17.40 3.44
CA MET A 7 -1.03 -16.59 4.56
C MET A 7 -2.53 -16.39 4.49
N ASN A 8 -3.24 -16.70 5.56
CA ASN A 8 -4.69 -16.55 5.62
C ASN A 8 -5.06 -15.24 6.32
N VAL A 9 -5.81 -14.36 5.64
CA VAL A 9 -6.15 -13.02 6.17
C VAL A 9 -6.98 -13.08 7.45
N GLN A 10 -7.74 -14.14 7.70
CA GLN A 10 -8.49 -14.31 8.96
C GLN A 10 -7.59 -14.65 10.16
N THR A 11 -6.35 -15.11 9.92
CA THR A 11 -5.38 -15.42 10.98
C THR A 11 -4.52 -14.23 11.38
N PHE A 12 -4.59 -13.13 10.63
CA PHE A 12 -3.85 -11.91 10.97
C PHE A 12 -4.37 -11.27 12.26
N PRO A 13 -3.49 -10.67 13.06
CA PRO A 13 -3.84 -10.25 14.41
C PRO A 13 -4.66 -8.95 14.43
N ARG A 14 -5.32 -8.74 15.56
CA ARG A 14 -5.94 -7.48 15.99
C ARG A 14 -5.54 -7.26 17.46
N PRO A 15 -4.71 -6.25 17.80
CA PRO A 15 -4.21 -5.16 16.97
C PRO A 15 -3.35 -5.60 15.76
N PRO A 16 -3.28 -4.79 14.69
CA PRO A 16 -2.47 -5.13 13.51
C PRO A 16 -1.00 -5.31 13.84
N LEU A 17 -0.34 -6.25 13.18
CA LEU A 17 1.10 -6.48 13.32
C LEU A 17 1.87 -5.64 12.30
N LEU A 18 2.85 -4.89 12.77
CA LEU A 18 3.87 -4.26 11.94
C LEU A 18 5.13 -5.12 11.95
N GLU A 19 5.63 -5.49 10.78
CA GLU A 19 6.85 -6.29 10.68
C GLU A 19 7.74 -5.79 9.53
N LYS A 20 9.05 -5.82 9.78
CA LYS A 20 10.06 -5.46 8.79
C LYS A 20 10.26 -6.60 7.81
N ILE A 21 10.29 -6.29 6.52
CA ILE A 21 10.44 -7.28 5.45
C ILE A 21 11.57 -6.92 4.49
N SER A 22 12.04 -7.93 3.76
CA SER A 22 13.05 -7.80 2.70
C SER A 22 12.53 -8.13 1.29
N ARG A 23 11.20 -8.14 1.15
CA ARG A 23 10.50 -8.37 -0.13
C ARG A 23 10.87 -7.26 -1.12
N HIS A 24 11.04 -7.63 -2.38
CA HIS A 24 11.25 -6.66 -3.45
C HIS A 24 9.91 -6.06 -3.86
N LEU A 25 9.71 -4.81 -3.47
CA LEU A 25 8.52 -4.04 -3.82
C LEU A 25 8.85 -3.14 -5.00
N ARG A 26 7.98 -3.14 -6.02
CA ARG A 26 8.14 -2.30 -7.20
C ARG A 26 6.79 -1.73 -7.61
N ILE A 27 6.74 -0.43 -7.84
CA ILE A 27 5.53 0.30 -8.24
C ILE A 27 5.82 0.99 -9.56
N VAL A 28 4.99 0.70 -10.57
CA VAL A 28 5.15 1.19 -11.94
C VAL A 28 3.94 2.00 -12.34
N TRP A 29 4.17 3.18 -12.92
CA TRP A 29 3.13 4.04 -13.48
C TRP A 29 3.55 4.46 -14.89
N ASN A 30 2.69 4.21 -15.89
CA ASN A 30 2.97 4.50 -17.30
C ASN A 30 4.32 3.93 -17.79
N GLY A 31 4.68 2.72 -17.35
CA GLY A 31 5.94 2.06 -17.69
C GLY A 31 7.17 2.58 -16.92
N LEU A 32 7.04 3.64 -16.12
CA LEU A 32 8.11 4.16 -15.27
C LEU A 32 8.03 3.57 -13.87
N VAL A 33 9.15 3.07 -13.35
CA VAL A 33 9.25 2.69 -11.93
C VAL A 33 9.23 3.97 -11.08
N ILE A 34 8.16 4.17 -10.30
CA ILE A 34 8.01 5.34 -9.43
C ILE A 34 8.49 5.09 -8.00
N ALA A 35 8.47 3.83 -7.55
CA ALA A 35 9.05 3.43 -6.27
C ALA A 35 9.60 2.00 -6.34
N GLU A 36 10.71 1.75 -5.66
CA GLU A 36 11.31 0.41 -5.60
C GLU A 36 12.18 0.24 -4.35
N THR A 37 12.02 -0.87 -3.62
CA THR A 37 12.81 -1.14 -2.40
C THR A 37 12.86 -2.63 -2.05
N ARG A 38 13.85 -3.00 -1.23
CA ARG A 38 13.91 -4.25 -0.44
C ARG A 38 13.99 -3.97 1.07
N ASP A 39 13.85 -2.71 1.46
CA ASP A 39 13.77 -2.28 2.85
C ASP A 39 12.38 -1.67 3.03
N ALA A 40 11.48 -2.42 3.64
CA ALA A 40 10.08 -2.04 3.80
C ALA A 40 9.52 -2.63 5.09
N TYR A 41 8.35 -2.14 5.47
CA TYR A 41 7.50 -2.80 6.43
C TYR A 41 6.22 -3.25 5.75
N TRP A 42 5.58 -4.27 6.31
CA TRP A 42 4.17 -4.53 6.03
C TRP A 42 3.34 -4.46 7.30
N VAL A 43 2.06 -4.23 7.13
CA VAL A 43 1.05 -4.38 8.17
C VAL A 43 0.16 -5.55 7.83
N LEU A 44 -0.01 -6.46 8.79
CA LEU A 44 -0.97 -7.56 8.75
C LEU A 44 -2.14 -7.25 9.68
N GLU A 45 -3.36 -7.26 9.14
CA GLU A 45 -4.59 -6.92 9.87
C GLU A 45 -5.70 -7.89 9.46
N THR A 46 -6.51 -8.35 10.42
CA THR A 46 -7.55 -9.35 10.19
C THR A 46 -8.47 -8.98 9.02
N HIS A 47 -8.64 -9.88 8.06
CA HIS A 47 -9.41 -9.71 6.80
C HIS A 47 -8.82 -8.73 5.77
N HIS A 48 -7.60 -8.22 6.01
CA HIS A 48 -6.88 -7.36 5.08
C HIS A 48 -5.63 -8.06 4.55
N PRO A 49 -5.42 -8.10 3.23
CA PRO A 49 -4.12 -8.43 2.66
C PRO A 49 -3.03 -7.47 3.19
N PRO A 50 -1.75 -7.86 3.14
CA PRO A 50 -0.67 -7.01 3.61
C PRO A 50 -0.71 -5.61 2.98
N THR A 51 -0.55 -4.59 3.81
CA THR A 51 -0.35 -3.21 3.36
C THR A 51 1.14 -2.89 3.49
N TYR A 52 1.76 -2.44 2.41
CA TYR A 52 3.21 -2.25 2.35
C TYR A 52 3.62 -0.79 2.52
N TYR A 53 4.61 -0.56 3.38
CA TYR A 53 5.16 0.75 3.69
C TYR A 53 6.60 0.81 3.21
N LEU A 54 6.85 1.72 2.26
CA LEU A 54 8.14 1.96 1.64
C LEU A 54 8.78 3.22 2.25
N PRO A 55 10.11 3.25 2.48
CA PRO A 55 10.78 4.45 2.96
C PRO A 55 10.74 5.54 1.88
N PRO A 56 10.73 6.83 2.24
CA PRO A 56 10.77 7.94 1.28
C PRO A 56 11.91 7.84 0.26
N ALA A 57 13.06 7.29 0.67
CA ALA A 57 14.23 7.10 -0.19
C ALA A 57 13.99 6.11 -1.35
N ALA A 58 12.96 5.26 -1.27
CA ALA A 58 12.58 4.35 -2.35
C ALA A 58 11.87 5.06 -3.51
N LEU A 59 11.37 6.27 -3.28
CA LEU A 59 10.56 7.01 -4.22
C LEU A 59 11.45 7.74 -5.24
N LYS A 60 11.12 7.59 -6.53
CA LYS A 60 11.92 8.12 -7.65
C LYS A 60 11.33 9.41 -8.25
N VAL A 61 10.20 9.87 -7.72
CA VAL A 61 9.39 10.98 -8.23
C VAL A 61 8.89 11.84 -7.07
N PRO A 62 8.79 13.16 -7.21
CA PRO A 62 8.33 14.01 -6.12
C PRO A 62 6.83 13.84 -5.84
N LEU A 63 6.44 14.02 -4.58
CA LEU A 63 5.05 14.07 -4.13
C LEU A 63 4.71 15.44 -3.57
N THR A 64 3.45 15.82 -3.73
CA THR A 64 2.90 17.04 -3.12
C THR A 64 1.81 16.63 -2.12
N PRO A 65 1.85 17.08 -0.86
CA PRO A 65 0.81 16.75 0.12
C PRO A 65 -0.54 17.36 -0.29
N THR A 66 -1.63 16.65 -0.01
CA THR A 66 -3.00 17.14 -0.22
C THR A 66 -3.60 17.63 1.11
N ARG A 67 -4.79 18.24 1.04
CA ARG A 67 -5.56 18.61 2.24
C ARG A 67 -6.31 17.42 2.86
N ARG A 68 -6.31 16.26 2.21
CA ARG A 68 -7.03 15.08 2.69
C ARG A 68 -6.25 14.45 3.84
N SER A 69 -6.96 14.12 4.90
CA SER A 69 -6.49 13.24 5.96
C SER A 69 -7.58 12.25 6.35
N THR A 70 -7.17 11.12 6.88
CA THR A 70 -8.07 10.12 7.47
C THR A 70 -7.49 9.69 8.82
N TYR A 71 -8.31 9.05 9.65
CA TYR A 71 -7.88 8.56 10.96
C TYR A 71 -8.05 7.04 11.04
N CYS A 72 -7.00 6.36 11.49
CA CYS A 72 -7.01 4.94 11.80
C CYS A 72 -6.89 4.77 13.31
N GLU A 73 -7.79 3.97 13.92
CA GLU A 73 -7.78 3.69 15.36
C GLU A 73 -6.44 3.11 15.83
N TRP A 74 -5.74 2.36 14.97
CA TRP A 74 -4.50 1.69 15.29
C TRP A 74 -3.25 2.49 14.99
N LYS A 75 -3.27 3.37 13.98
CA LYS A 75 -2.06 3.99 13.39
C LYS A 75 -2.05 5.52 13.47
N GLY A 76 -3.16 6.15 13.85
CA GLY A 76 -3.29 7.60 13.92
C GLY A 76 -3.70 8.25 12.61
N GLY A 77 -3.33 9.52 12.43
CA GLY A 77 -3.72 10.34 11.28
C GLY A 77 -2.88 10.06 10.03
N ALA A 78 -3.54 9.67 8.94
CA ALA A 78 -2.91 9.52 7.63
C ALA A 78 -2.94 10.83 6.84
N THR A 79 -1.83 11.18 6.21
CA THR A 79 -1.70 12.26 5.22
C THR A 79 -1.70 11.67 3.83
N TYR A 80 -2.27 12.37 2.85
CA TYR A 80 -2.35 11.90 1.46
C TYR A 80 -1.54 12.78 0.53
N TYR A 81 -1.13 12.21 -0.60
CA TYR A 81 -0.28 12.88 -1.58
C TYR A 81 -0.86 12.86 -2.99
N THR A 82 -0.42 13.84 -3.77
CA THR A 82 -0.57 13.95 -5.21
C THR A 82 0.78 13.65 -5.87
N ILE A 83 0.73 12.90 -6.97
CA ILE A 83 1.85 12.63 -7.86
C ILE A 83 1.49 13.11 -9.27
N THR A 84 2.47 13.71 -9.93
CA THR A 84 2.34 14.22 -11.31
C THR A 84 3.29 13.47 -12.21
N ALA A 85 2.80 12.96 -13.33
CA ALA A 85 3.60 12.25 -14.30
C ALA A 85 4.67 13.20 -14.87
N PRO A 86 5.86 12.69 -15.22
CA PRO A 86 6.79 13.46 -16.04
C PRO A 86 6.09 13.97 -17.31
N LYS A 87 6.40 15.20 -17.73
CA LYS A 87 5.75 15.83 -18.90
C LYS A 87 5.81 14.90 -20.12
N PRO A 88 4.66 14.55 -20.74
CA PRO A 88 4.68 13.77 -21.96
C PRO A 88 5.29 14.58 -23.10
N SER A 89 6.04 13.92 -23.97
CA SER A 89 6.66 14.52 -25.17
C SER A 89 5.65 15.00 -26.21
N SER A 90 4.37 14.61 -26.09
CA SER A 90 3.28 14.90 -27.03
C SER A 90 2.57 16.24 -26.81
N GLY A 91 3.01 17.09 -25.88
CA GLY A 91 2.36 18.38 -25.59
C GLY A 91 1.03 18.28 -24.82
N THR A 92 0.65 17.09 -24.39
CA THR A 92 -0.51 16.86 -23.50
C THR A 92 -0.17 17.32 -22.07
N LEU A 93 -1.19 17.71 -21.28
CA LEU A 93 -0.99 17.96 -19.85
C LEU A 93 -0.49 16.69 -19.14
N PRO A 94 0.41 16.81 -18.15
CA PRO A 94 0.85 15.66 -17.40
C PRO A 94 -0.32 15.06 -16.62
N GLU A 95 -0.39 13.73 -16.59
CA GLU A 95 -1.36 13.03 -15.76
C GLU A 95 -1.09 13.30 -14.28
N VAL A 96 -2.15 13.50 -13.50
CA VAL A 96 -2.07 13.80 -12.07
C VAL A 96 -2.96 12.83 -11.32
N ILE A 97 -2.39 12.10 -10.37
CA ILE A 97 -3.12 11.20 -9.48
C ILE A 97 -3.03 11.73 -8.07
N SER A 98 -4.18 11.83 -7.39
CA SER A 98 -4.26 12.35 -6.02
C SER A 98 -4.90 11.33 -5.09
N ASN A 99 -4.45 11.33 -3.83
CA ASN A 99 -5.03 10.52 -2.75
C ASN A 99 -4.95 9.01 -2.94
N ARG A 100 -3.99 8.54 -3.76
CA ARG A 100 -3.67 7.13 -3.95
C ARG A 100 -2.35 6.70 -3.26
N ILE A 101 -1.73 7.65 -2.55
CA ILE A 101 -0.52 7.47 -1.76
C ILE A 101 -0.77 8.14 -0.41
N TRP A 102 -0.41 7.47 0.68
CA TRP A 102 -0.54 8.03 2.02
C TRP A 102 0.68 7.74 2.90
N SER A 103 0.80 8.49 4.00
CA SER A 103 1.85 8.34 5.01
C SER A 103 1.24 8.51 6.41
N TYR A 104 1.94 8.01 7.43
CA TYR A 104 1.70 8.37 8.82
C TYR A 104 2.85 9.25 9.34
N GLU A 105 2.59 10.55 9.50
CA GLU A 105 3.60 11.51 9.98
C GLU A 105 3.77 11.50 11.50
N SER A 106 2.77 11.00 12.22
CA SER A 106 2.77 10.88 13.67
C SER A 106 2.04 9.60 14.08
N PRO A 107 2.62 8.43 13.75
CA PRO A 107 2.01 7.15 14.09
C PRO A 107 1.92 6.97 15.61
N THR A 108 0.92 6.20 16.02
CA THR A 108 0.70 5.73 17.40
C THR A 108 1.77 4.73 17.85
N PRO A 109 1.87 4.46 19.17
CA PRO A 109 2.81 3.47 19.69
C PRO A 109 2.63 2.08 19.06
N GLY A 110 3.74 1.44 18.70
CA GLY A 110 3.78 0.18 17.96
C GLY A 110 3.93 0.35 16.44
N PHE A 111 3.72 1.57 15.91
CA PHE A 111 3.85 1.89 14.48
C PHE A 111 4.91 2.98 14.20
N GLU A 112 5.73 3.35 15.17
CA GLU A 112 6.73 4.42 15.04
C GLU A 112 7.74 4.17 13.93
N ALA A 113 8.02 2.88 13.64
CA ALA A 113 8.99 2.48 12.63
C ALA A 113 8.57 2.85 11.19
N ILE A 114 7.28 3.10 10.94
CA ILE A 114 6.77 3.56 9.64
C ILE A 114 6.47 5.06 9.61
N LYS A 115 7.00 5.84 10.57
CA LYS A 115 6.87 7.30 10.53
C LYS A 115 7.44 7.86 9.22
N GLY A 116 6.60 8.55 8.46
CA GLY A 116 6.96 9.13 7.15
C GLY A 116 7.10 8.10 6.03
N TYR A 117 6.85 6.81 6.27
CA TYR A 117 6.84 5.81 5.21
C TYR A 117 5.59 5.95 4.35
N LEU A 118 5.74 5.67 3.06
CA LEU A 118 4.70 5.79 2.06
C LEU A 118 4.05 4.43 1.80
N SER A 119 2.73 4.41 1.73
CA SER A 119 1.97 3.28 1.23
C SER A 119 1.10 3.70 0.05
N PHE A 120 0.80 2.73 -0.81
CA PHE A 120 0.12 2.94 -2.09
C PHE A 120 -1.09 2.03 -2.17
N TYR A 121 -2.20 2.56 -2.68
CA TYR A 121 -3.28 1.70 -3.14
C TYR A 121 -2.73 0.91 -4.33
N ALA A 122 -3.06 -0.38 -4.49
CA ALA A 122 -2.57 -1.15 -5.63
C ALA A 122 -3.32 -0.84 -6.96
N ASP A 123 -3.96 0.32 -7.02
CA ASP A 123 -4.60 0.93 -8.19
C ASP A 123 -4.40 2.47 -8.10
N PRO A 124 -4.07 3.18 -9.19
CA PRO A 124 -4.04 2.73 -10.59
C PRO A 124 -2.65 2.31 -11.11
N TRP A 125 -1.70 2.02 -10.22
CA TRP A 125 -0.34 1.60 -10.60
C TRP A 125 -0.26 0.09 -10.83
N SER A 126 0.76 -0.35 -11.56
CA SER A 126 1.17 -1.75 -11.55
C SER A 126 2.12 -2.01 -10.38
N CYS A 127 1.60 -2.67 -9.35
CA CYS A 127 2.35 -3.03 -8.14
C CYS A 127 2.87 -4.47 -8.21
N PHE A 128 4.07 -4.69 -7.67
CA PHE A 128 4.72 -5.99 -7.63
C PHE A 128 5.35 -6.29 -6.26
N VAL A 129 5.27 -7.56 -5.84
CA VAL A 129 5.97 -8.12 -4.67
C VAL A 129 6.78 -9.32 -5.15
N ASP A 130 8.10 -9.32 -4.96
CA ASP A 130 9.07 -10.25 -5.58
C ASP A 130 8.67 -10.68 -7.00
N ASP A 131 8.53 -9.69 -7.88
CA ASP A 131 8.16 -9.80 -9.31
C ASP A 131 6.77 -10.38 -9.61
N GLU A 132 5.97 -10.67 -8.60
CA GLU A 132 4.58 -11.07 -8.74
C GLU A 132 3.67 -9.83 -8.82
N ALA A 133 2.82 -9.78 -9.84
CA ALA A 133 1.83 -8.72 -9.98
C ALA A 133 0.76 -8.80 -8.88
N VAL A 134 0.51 -7.66 -8.25
CA VAL A 134 -0.46 -7.51 -7.16
C VAL A 134 -1.83 -7.19 -7.71
N GLN A 135 -2.88 -7.75 -7.10
CA GLN A 135 -4.25 -7.31 -7.29
C GLN A 135 -4.66 -6.36 -6.16
N PRO A 136 -5.43 -5.31 -6.43
CA PRO A 136 -5.94 -4.43 -5.38
C PRO A 136 -6.91 -5.19 -4.47
N GLN A 137 -6.85 -4.89 -3.17
CA GLN A 137 -7.90 -5.28 -2.26
C GLN A 137 -9.25 -4.77 -2.80
N PRO A 138 -10.28 -5.64 -2.91
CA PRO A 138 -11.57 -5.24 -3.42
C PRO A 138 -12.18 -4.03 -2.70
N GLY A 139 -12.83 -3.15 -3.47
CA GLY A 139 -13.30 -1.85 -3.02
C GLY A 139 -12.29 -0.73 -3.27
N ASP A 140 -12.62 0.49 -2.84
CA ASP A 140 -11.80 1.69 -3.11
C ASP A 140 -11.22 2.34 -1.84
N PHE A 141 -11.49 1.74 -0.69
CA PHE A 141 -11.16 2.31 0.61
C PHE A 141 -9.88 1.74 1.22
N TYR A 142 -9.63 0.45 1.03
CA TYR A 142 -8.51 -0.27 1.65
C TYR A 142 -7.31 -0.38 0.71
N GLY A 143 -6.12 -0.31 1.30
CA GLY A 143 -4.85 -0.32 0.57
C GLY A 143 -4.11 -1.65 0.59
N GLY A 144 -4.80 -2.76 0.89
CA GLY A 144 -4.19 -4.09 0.93
C GLY A 144 -3.78 -4.59 -0.46
N TRP A 145 -2.67 -5.31 -0.52
CA TRP A 145 -2.09 -5.87 -1.73
C TRP A 145 -2.29 -7.39 -1.75
N VAL A 146 -3.10 -7.87 -2.70
CA VAL A 146 -3.38 -9.31 -2.86
C VAL A 146 -2.33 -9.92 -3.77
N THR A 147 -1.56 -10.88 -3.25
CA THR A 147 -0.68 -11.77 -4.00
C THR A 147 -1.24 -13.19 -3.97
N SER A 148 -0.70 -14.10 -4.79
CA SER A 148 -1.09 -15.51 -4.82
C SER A 148 -0.81 -16.24 -3.51
N GLU A 149 0.00 -15.69 -2.60
CA GLU A 149 0.22 -16.30 -1.28
C GLU A 149 -0.92 -15.98 -0.29
N ILE A 150 -1.80 -15.03 -0.62
CA ILE A 150 -2.93 -14.62 0.22
C ILE A 150 -4.12 -15.54 -0.01
N ASP A 151 -4.54 -16.21 1.06
CA ASP A 151 -5.74 -17.02 1.13
C ASP A 151 -6.78 -16.37 2.06
N GLY A 152 -8.01 -16.87 2.00
CA GLY A 152 -9.09 -16.45 2.89
C GLY A 152 -10.07 -15.44 2.28
N ILE A 153 -10.93 -14.87 3.13
CA ILE A 153 -11.98 -13.94 2.71
C ILE A 153 -11.48 -12.51 2.90
N VAL A 154 -11.10 -11.87 1.80
CA VAL A 154 -10.65 -10.47 1.80
C VAL A 154 -11.84 -9.53 1.92
N LYS A 155 -11.75 -8.59 2.87
CA LYS A 155 -12.78 -7.55 3.08
C LYS A 155 -12.92 -6.65 1.83
N GLY A 156 -14.16 -6.34 1.45
CA GLY A 156 -14.49 -5.40 0.38
C GLY A 156 -15.01 -6.03 -0.93
N ALA A 157 -14.94 -7.36 -1.09
CA ALA A 157 -15.40 -8.05 -2.30
C ALA A 157 -16.93 -8.11 -2.44
N HIS A 158 -17.64 -8.14 -1.31
CA HIS A 158 -19.09 -8.10 -1.24
C HIS A 158 -19.48 -6.91 -0.37
N GLY A 159 -20.23 -5.96 -0.94
CA GLY A 159 -20.62 -4.72 -0.28
C GLY A 159 -21.00 -4.91 1.19
N ASN A 160 -20.15 -4.41 2.06
CA ASN A 160 -20.39 -4.06 3.45
C ASN A 160 -21.11 -5.09 4.34
N TRP A 161 -20.42 -6.16 4.74
CA TRP A 161 -20.49 -6.72 6.11
C TRP A 161 -19.12 -7.29 6.43
N ASP A 162 -18.60 -7.05 7.64
CA ASP A 162 -17.50 -7.86 8.16
C ASP A 162 -17.89 -9.33 7.93
N PRO A 163 -17.02 -10.18 7.36
CA PRO A 163 -17.31 -11.61 7.31
C PRO A 163 -17.62 -12.03 8.75
N VAL A 164 -18.83 -12.56 8.94
CA VAL A 164 -19.29 -13.04 10.25
C VAL A 164 -18.22 -13.99 10.78
N VAL A 165 -17.67 -13.61 11.93
CA VAL A 165 -16.68 -14.37 12.70
C VAL A 165 -17.23 -15.74 13.06
#